data_AF-A0A1C5S9I4-F1
#
_entry.id   AF-A0A1C5S9I4-F1
#
_cell.length_a   1.000
_cell.length_b   1.000
_cell.length_c   1.000
_cell.angle_alpha   90.00
_cell.angle_beta   90.00
_cell.angle_gamma   90.00
#
_symmetry.space_group_name_H-M   'P 1'
#
loop_
_entity.id
_entity.type
_entity.pdbx_description
1 polymer ?
#
loop_
_entity_poly.entity_id
_entity_poly.type
_entity_poly.pdbx_seq_one_letter_code
_entity_poly.pdbx_strand_id
1 'polypeptide(L)'
;MGKHQKKNLLLFLLAGLLAVSCTACGKETKTENSKAEISVSEQSTAVSGAEESMEEVQPVKLNHTYTTKFSDVNAVTYPHFLFDYSDNWTISQEEVTTNTESVTLANDHGAEIKFRYFGYPKDFNFGTSNATMTRVEVSKIGDSQFVPSYVQGTDHSDLGKFMVAQLKVTGELDMQTDSDFSDIDGAVSYAVLPESWTGTDDNVRGPFEGEFSFWYSGYLSFTCNMPEGEISASEKQEILAILSSFRNES
;
A
#
# COMPACT_ATOMS: atom_id res chain seq x y z
N MET A 1 48.62 -25.19 22.78
CA MET A 1 48.44 -24.95 21.33
C MET A 1 47.07 -24.31 21.15
N GLY A 2 46.86 -23.04 20.83
CA GLY A 2 47.64 -22.12 20.01
C GLY A 2 47.04 -22.08 18.61
N LYS A 3 46.08 -21.17 18.37
CA LYS A 3 46.00 -20.37 17.14
C LYS A 3 44.94 -19.27 17.25
N HIS A 4 45.45 -18.04 17.31
CA HIS A 4 44.79 -16.81 16.90
C HIS A 4 44.19 -16.94 15.49
N GLN A 5 43.02 -16.32 15.29
CA GLN A 5 42.77 -15.59 14.05
C GLN A 5 42.38 -14.15 14.37
N LYS A 6 43.30 -13.23 14.04
CA LYS A 6 43.01 -11.85 13.67
C LYS A 6 42.84 -11.80 12.15
N LYS A 7 42.06 -10.81 11.68
CA LYS A 7 42.07 -10.09 10.37
C LYS A 7 40.61 -9.85 9.93
N ASN A 8 40.18 -8.71 9.40
CA ASN A 8 40.80 -7.43 9.07
C ASN A 8 39.69 -6.37 8.97
N LEU A 9 39.97 -5.21 9.56
CA LEU A 9 39.31 -3.94 9.32
C LEU A 9 39.65 -3.46 7.90
N LEU A 10 38.65 -3.16 7.07
CA LEU A 10 38.84 -2.38 5.83
C LEU A 10 37.97 -1.12 5.92
N LEU A 11 38.63 0.01 6.18
CA LEU A 11 38.14 1.36 5.89
C LEU A 11 38.17 1.57 4.38
N PHE A 12 37.09 2.10 3.80
CA PHE A 12 37.16 2.86 2.55
C PHE A 12 36.85 4.32 2.83
N LEU A 13 37.94 5.11 2.92
CA LEU A 13 37.95 6.55 2.76
C LEU A 13 38.13 6.84 1.28
N LEU A 14 37.21 7.58 0.66
CA LEU A 14 37.52 8.34 -0.55
C LEU A 14 36.97 9.76 -0.41
N ALA A 15 37.90 10.72 -0.38
CA ALA A 15 37.66 12.15 -0.43
C ALA A 15 37.60 12.62 -1.89
N GLY A 16 36.74 13.60 -2.16
CA GLY A 16 36.73 14.37 -3.41
C GLY A 16 36.14 15.76 -3.13
N LEU A 17 37.03 16.75 -3.05
CA LEU A 17 36.77 18.16 -2.77
C LEU A 17 36.85 18.98 -4.08
N LEU A 18 36.27 20.20 -4.06
CA LEU A 18 36.42 21.37 -4.98
C LEU A 18 35.35 21.46 -6.11
N ALA A 19 34.75 22.61 -6.44
CA ALA A 19 35.05 24.00 -6.12
C ALA A 19 33.80 24.92 -6.21
N VAL A 20 33.91 26.04 -5.51
CA VAL A 20 33.05 27.22 -5.44
C VAL A 20 33.08 28.03 -6.75
N SER A 21 31.98 28.67 -7.13
CA SER A 21 32.03 30.05 -7.64
C SER A 21 30.72 30.80 -7.34
N CYS A 22 30.87 31.90 -6.59
CA CYS A 22 29.86 32.94 -6.38
C CYS A 22 29.99 34.01 -7.46
N THR A 23 28.87 34.59 -7.91
CA THR A 23 28.75 35.98 -8.41
C THR A 23 27.26 36.33 -8.31
N ALA A 24 26.73 37.14 -7.38
CA ALA A 24 26.99 38.51 -6.93
C ALA A 24 26.54 39.62 -7.90
N CYS A 25 25.84 40.62 -7.31
CA CYS A 25 25.27 41.88 -7.82
C CYS A 25 23.93 41.77 -8.57
N GLY A 26 22.83 42.46 -8.22
CA GLY A 26 22.59 43.50 -7.21
C GLY A 26 21.86 44.70 -7.83
N LYS A 27 20.68 45.07 -7.31
CA LYS A 27 20.30 46.44 -6.87
C LYS A 27 18.83 46.53 -6.46
N GLU A 28 18.64 47.09 -5.27
CA GLU A 28 17.38 47.52 -4.66
C GLU A 28 16.71 48.66 -5.43
N THR A 29 15.40 48.85 -5.26
CA THR A 29 14.81 50.09 -4.70
C THR A 29 13.39 49.82 -4.17
N LYS A 30 13.12 50.21 -2.93
CA LYS A 30 11.80 50.27 -2.26
C LYS A 30 10.86 51.28 -2.94
N THR A 31 9.54 51.07 -2.84
CA THR A 31 8.57 52.10 -2.38
C THR A 31 7.26 51.42 -1.97
N GLU A 32 6.73 51.88 -0.83
CA GLU A 32 5.53 51.42 -0.14
C GLU A 32 4.20 51.77 -0.86
N ASN A 33 3.25 50.84 -0.71
CA ASN A 33 1.87 51.02 -0.25
C ASN A 33 1.00 52.12 -0.91
N SER A 34 0.02 51.68 -1.72
CA SER A 34 -1.32 52.26 -1.67
C SER A 34 -2.37 51.20 -2.00
N LYS A 35 -3.29 51.00 -1.05
CA LYS A 35 -4.51 50.20 -1.15
C LYS A 35 -5.53 50.97 -2.01
N ALA A 36 -6.02 50.35 -3.08
CA ALA A 36 -7.29 50.69 -3.72
C ALA A 36 -7.94 49.43 -4.30
N GLU A 37 -9.20 49.24 -3.94
CA GLU A 37 -10.05 48.09 -4.21
C GLU A 37 -10.82 48.25 -5.54
N ILE A 38 -11.10 47.10 -6.17
CA ILE A 38 -12.22 46.77 -7.09
C ILE A 38 -12.14 47.28 -8.55
N SER A 39 -12.01 46.34 -9.49
CA SER A 39 -13.13 45.95 -10.38
C SER A 39 -12.73 44.83 -11.35
N VAL A 40 -13.64 43.85 -11.44
CA VAL A 40 -13.60 42.67 -12.30
C VAL A 40 -13.79 43.08 -13.76
N SER A 41 -12.97 42.57 -14.68
CA SER A 41 -13.36 42.40 -16.08
C SER A 41 -12.77 41.09 -16.61
N GLU A 42 -13.63 40.11 -16.79
CA GLU A 42 -13.37 38.84 -17.44
C GLU A 42 -13.05 39.08 -18.92
N GLN A 43 -11.88 38.63 -19.38
CA GLN A 43 -11.62 38.48 -20.80
C GLN A 43 -11.16 37.04 -21.05
N SER A 44 -12.16 36.22 -21.39
CA SER A 44 -12.02 34.85 -21.88
C SER A 44 -11.05 34.81 -23.06
N THR A 45 -9.93 34.13 -22.89
CA THR A 45 -9.08 33.68 -23.99
C THR A 45 -9.19 32.16 -24.02
N ALA A 46 -9.89 31.66 -25.05
CA ALA A 46 -10.08 30.25 -25.30
C ALA A 46 -8.72 29.57 -25.53
N VAL A 47 -8.33 28.68 -24.62
CA VAL A 47 -7.25 27.72 -24.84
C VAL A 47 -7.87 26.45 -25.41
N SER A 48 -7.53 26.21 -26.66
CA SER A 48 -7.71 24.97 -27.41
C SER A 48 -7.32 23.76 -26.56
N GLY A 49 -8.31 22.98 -26.13
CA GLY A 49 -8.09 21.69 -25.50
C GLY A 49 -7.45 20.72 -26.49
N ALA A 50 -6.29 20.18 -26.13
CA ALA A 50 -5.82 18.94 -26.70
C ALA A 50 -6.74 17.84 -26.16
N GLU A 51 -7.49 17.20 -27.05
CA GLU A 51 -8.23 15.98 -26.73
C GLU A 51 -7.18 14.89 -26.46
N GLU A 52 -6.89 14.63 -25.18
CA GLU A 52 -6.36 13.34 -24.77
C GLU A 52 -7.40 12.29 -25.15
N SER A 53 -7.03 11.39 -26.05
CA SER A 53 -7.82 10.22 -26.38
C SER A 53 -8.09 9.44 -25.10
N MET A 54 -9.34 9.45 -24.64
CA MET A 54 -9.82 8.45 -23.69
C MET A 54 -9.66 7.08 -24.37
N GLU A 55 -8.67 6.30 -23.95
CA GLU A 55 -8.67 4.87 -24.23
C GLU A 55 -9.98 4.28 -23.71
N GLU A 56 -10.72 3.63 -24.60
CA GLU A 56 -11.94 2.91 -24.25
C GLU A 56 -11.58 1.77 -23.29
N VAL A 57 -11.88 2.00 -22.01
CA VAL A 57 -11.58 1.06 -20.93
C VAL A 57 -12.48 -0.17 -21.08
N GLN A 58 -11.96 -1.23 -21.68
CA GLN A 58 -12.64 -2.53 -21.74
C GLN A 58 -12.92 -3.06 -20.33
N PRO A 59 -14.07 -3.71 -20.07
CA PRO A 59 -14.35 -4.29 -18.77
C PRO A 59 -13.33 -5.40 -18.44
N VAL A 60 -12.70 -5.31 -17.28
CA VAL A 60 -11.78 -6.35 -16.80
C VAL A 60 -12.54 -7.65 -16.63
N LYS A 61 -12.08 -8.69 -17.34
CA LYS A 61 -12.67 -10.04 -17.25
C LYS A 61 -11.85 -10.89 -16.28
N LEU A 62 -12.41 -11.16 -15.11
CA LEU A 62 -11.87 -12.11 -14.14
C LEU A 62 -12.54 -13.47 -14.38
N ASN A 63 -11.78 -14.44 -14.90
CA ASN A 63 -12.30 -15.73 -15.38
C ASN A 63 -11.82 -16.93 -14.57
N HIS A 64 -11.01 -16.70 -13.55
CA HIS A 64 -10.63 -17.68 -12.54
C HIS A 64 -11.11 -17.23 -11.17
N THR A 65 -11.30 -18.20 -10.27
CA THR A 65 -11.62 -17.96 -8.88
C THR A 65 -10.71 -18.82 -8.03
N TYR A 66 -10.00 -18.21 -7.07
CA TYR A 66 -9.32 -18.93 -6.01
C TYR A 66 -10.26 -19.06 -4.81
N THR A 67 -10.22 -20.22 -4.15
CA THR A 67 -10.91 -20.47 -2.89
C THR A 67 -9.87 -20.88 -1.86
N THR A 68 -9.85 -20.20 -0.71
CA THR A 68 -8.90 -20.48 0.38
C THR A 68 -9.08 -21.88 0.96
N LYS A 69 -8.00 -22.49 1.43
CA LYS A 69 -7.96 -23.93 1.78
C LYS A 69 -7.69 -24.20 3.25
N PHE A 70 -7.48 -23.16 4.09
CA PHE A 70 -7.08 -23.30 5.49
C PHE A 70 -7.99 -24.23 6.30
N SER A 71 -9.30 -24.04 6.20
CA SER A 71 -10.32 -24.81 6.93
C SER A 71 -10.30 -26.30 6.56
N ASP A 72 -10.20 -26.60 5.26
CA ASP A 72 -10.19 -27.96 4.74
C ASP A 72 -8.89 -28.71 5.11
N VAL A 73 -7.74 -28.06 4.90
CA VAL A 73 -6.42 -28.65 5.16
C VAL A 73 -6.25 -28.96 6.65
N ASN A 74 -6.73 -28.08 7.52
CA ASN A 74 -6.58 -28.21 8.97
C ASN A 74 -7.76 -28.87 9.67
N ALA A 75 -8.82 -29.23 8.93
CA ALA A 75 -10.06 -29.79 9.46
C ALA A 75 -10.66 -28.93 10.60
N VAL A 76 -10.68 -27.61 10.42
CA VAL A 76 -11.23 -26.64 11.37
C VAL A 76 -12.42 -25.89 10.78
N THR A 77 -13.34 -25.45 11.64
CA THR A 77 -14.43 -24.57 11.21
C THR A 77 -13.91 -23.13 11.09
N TYR A 78 -13.65 -22.71 9.86
CA TYR A 78 -13.31 -21.33 9.50
C TYR A 78 -13.87 -21.03 8.09
N PRO A 79 -14.27 -19.79 7.77
CA PRO A 79 -14.84 -19.48 6.45
C PRO A 79 -13.82 -19.70 5.33
N HIS A 80 -14.34 -20.07 4.17
CA HIS A 80 -13.63 -19.95 2.91
C HIS A 80 -13.81 -18.53 2.37
N PHE A 81 -12.73 -17.97 1.85
CA PHE A 81 -12.76 -16.71 1.11
C PHE A 81 -12.46 -16.99 -0.36
N LEU A 82 -13.03 -16.14 -1.21
CA LEU A 82 -12.86 -16.20 -2.65
C LEU A 82 -12.34 -14.87 -3.17
N PHE A 83 -11.52 -14.95 -4.21
CA PHE A 83 -11.18 -13.81 -5.06
C PHE A 83 -11.00 -14.29 -6.49
N ASP A 84 -11.43 -13.46 -7.43
CA ASP A 84 -11.36 -13.72 -8.85
C ASP A 84 -10.13 -13.06 -9.46
N TYR A 85 -9.57 -13.68 -10.50
CA TYR A 85 -8.42 -13.15 -11.23
C TYR A 85 -8.54 -13.48 -12.72
N SER A 86 -7.83 -12.72 -13.56
CA SER A 86 -7.83 -12.90 -15.02
C SER A 86 -6.77 -13.88 -15.47
N ASP A 87 -6.78 -14.23 -16.76
CA ASP A 87 -5.72 -15.02 -17.40
C ASP A 87 -4.32 -14.37 -17.35
N ASN A 88 -4.23 -13.07 -17.05
CA ASN A 88 -2.95 -12.35 -16.95
C ASN A 88 -2.22 -12.62 -15.63
N TRP A 89 -2.88 -13.28 -14.68
CA TRP A 89 -2.36 -13.56 -13.36
C TRP A 89 -2.25 -15.06 -13.13
N THR A 90 -1.17 -15.47 -12.46
CA THR A 90 -0.95 -16.86 -12.07
C THR A 90 -0.66 -16.94 -10.58
N ILE A 91 -1.13 -18.00 -9.93
CA ILE A 91 -0.73 -18.33 -8.55
C ILE A 91 0.75 -18.77 -8.60
N SER A 92 1.65 -17.88 -8.18
CA SER A 92 3.09 -18.12 -8.17
C SER A 92 3.57 -18.80 -6.89
N GLN A 93 2.83 -18.61 -5.80
CA GLN A 93 3.08 -19.25 -4.50
C GLN A 93 1.76 -19.60 -3.83
N GLU A 94 1.71 -20.80 -3.25
CA GLU A 94 0.61 -21.27 -2.43
C GLU A 94 1.16 -22.14 -1.30
N GLU A 95 0.85 -21.80 -0.05
CA GLU A 95 1.24 -22.58 1.13
C GLU A 95 0.13 -22.54 2.18
N VAL A 96 -0.19 -23.71 2.74
CA VAL A 96 -1.07 -23.84 3.90
C VAL A 96 -0.32 -24.59 4.99
N THR A 97 -0.25 -23.98 6.17
CA THR A 97 0.33 -24.58 7.38
C THR A 97 -0.77 -24.81 8.41
N THR A 98 -0.38 -25.32 9.59
CA THR A 98 -1.31 -25.47 10.71
C THR A 98 -1.90 -24.16 11.21
N ASN A 99 -1.21 -23.03 10.97
CA ASN A 99 -1.60 -21.73 11.52
C ASN A 99 -1.75 -20.64 10.46
N THR A 100 -1.40 -20.89 9.20
CA THR A 100 -1.38 -19.85 8.17
C THR A 100 -1.83 -20.38 6.82
N GLU A 101 -2.31 -19.48 5.97
CA GLU A 101 -2.43 -19.69 4.53
C GLU A 101 -1.83 -18.49 3.81
N SER A 102 -1.05 -18.75 2.75
CA SER A 102 -0.34 -17.76 1.97
C SER A 102 -0.50 -18.06 0.49
N VAL A 103 -1.04 -17.10 -0.25
CA VAL A 103 -1.24 -17.19 -1.70
C VAL A 103 -0.70 -15.93 -2.35
N THR A 104 0.10 -16.07 -3.39
CA THR A 104 0.62 -14.94 -4.18
C THR A 104 0.17 -15.12 -5.63
N LEU A 105 -0.60 -14.16 -6.13
CA LEU A 105 -0.81 -13.96 -7.57
C LEU A 105 0.31 -13.05 -8.08
N ALA A 106 0.89 -13.40 -9.21
CA ALA A 106 1.87 -12.58 -9.92
C ALA A 106 1.47 -12.41 -11.39
N ASN A 107 1.84 -11.26 -11.97
CA ASN A 107 1.76 -10.99 -13.39
C ASN A 107 3.16 -10.84 -14.01
N ASP A 108 3.23 -10.79 -15.34
CA ASP A 108 4.50 -10.69 -16.08
C ASP A 108 5.22 -9.33 -15.91
N HIS A 109 4.53 -8.32 -15.34
CA HIS A 109 5.10 -6.99 -15.07
C HIS A 109 5.66 -6.85 -13.65
N GLY A 110 5.57 -7.90 -12.82
CA GLY A 110 6.16 -7.95 -11.49
C GLY A 110 5.25 -7.44 -10.36
N ALA A 111 3.98 -7.16 -10.63
CA ALA A 111 3.00 -6.89 -9.58
C ALA A 111 2.64 -8.18 -8.83
N GLU A 112 2.49 -8.08 -7.51
CA GLU A 112 2.12 -9.21 -6.65
C GLU A 112 0.90 -8.87 -5.79
N ILE A 113 -0.15 -9.68 -5.90
CA ILE A 113 -1.31 -9.64 -5.00
C ILE A 113 -1.21 -10.82 -4.04
N LYS A 114 -1.28 -10.54 -2.74
CA LYS A 114 -1.03 -11.50 -1.66
C LYS A 114 -2.24 -11.62 -0.76
N PHE A 115 -2.78 -12.84 -0.69
CA PHE A 115 -3.70 -13.23 0.39
C PHE A 115 -2.91 -13.88 1.51
N ARG A 116 -3.18 -13.46 2.75
CA ARG A 116 -2.63 -14.07 3.96
C ARG A 116 -3.74 -14.28 4.98
N TYR A 117 -3.78 -15.47 5.54
CA TYR A 117 -4.43 -15.75 6.80
C TYR A 117 -3.38 -16.05 7.86
N PHE A 118 -3.50 -15.42 9.02
CA PHE A 118 -2.70 -15.72 10.21
C PHE A 118 -3.62 -16.09 11.38
N GLY A 119 -3.58 -17.37 11.79
CA GLY A 119 -4.31 -17.91 12.93
C GLY A 119 -3.74 -17.47 14.29
N TYR A 120 -3.51 -16.16 14.45
CA TYR A 120 -2.94 -15.55 15.65
C TYR A 120 -4.03 -14.81 16.46
N PRO A 121 -3.85 -14.66 17.79
CA PRO A 121 -4.80 -13.95 18.65
C PRO A 121 -4.89 -12.46 18.33
N LYS A 122 -5.99 -11.78 18.70
CA LYS A 122 -6.31 -10.37 18.38
C LYS A 122 -5.26 -9.32 18.79
N ASP A 123 -4.39 -9.66 19.73
CA ASP A 123 -3.35 -8.76 20.24
C ASP A 123 -1.95 -9.18 19.77
N PHE A 124 -1.87 -9.99 18.71
CA PHE A 124 -0.60 -10.43 18.16
C PHE A 124 0.17 -9.26 17.54
N ASN A 125 1.47 -9.19 17.84
CA ASN A 125 2.36 -8.18 17.29
C ASN A 125 3.21 -8.82 16.18
N PHE A 126 3.04 -8.35 14.94
CA PHE A 126 3.79 -8.80 13.76
C PHE A 126 5.25 -8.30 13.72
N GLY A 127 5.68 -7.62 14.78
CA GLY A 127 6.97 -6.96 14.88
C GLY A 127 6.87 -5.52 14.39
N THR A 128 7.57 -4.62 15.07
CA THR A 128 7.65 -3.19 14.71
C THR A 128 9.10 -2.75 14.66
N SER A 129 9.44 -1.89 13.71
CA SER A 129 10.72 -1.18 13.68
C SER A 129 10.86 -0.25 14.87
N ASN A 130 12.05 -0.21 15.47
CA ASN A 130 12.44 0.75 16.51
C ASN A 130 13.24 1.94 15.97
N ALA A 131 13.47 1.97 14.65
CA ALA A 131 14.28 2.99 14.00
C ALA A 131 13.46 3.80 12.99
N THR A 132 12.48 3.18 12.34
CA THR A 132 11.75 3.80 11.24
C THR A 132 10.25 3.75 11.52
N MET A 133 9.58 4.83 11.16
CA MET A 133 8.12 4.95 11.16
C MET A 133 7.72 5.65 9.86
N THR A 134 6.65 5.15 9.24
CA THR A 134 6.12 5.71 8.00
C THR A 134 4.73 6.30 8.25
N ARG A 135 4.44 7.40 7.55
CA ARG A 135 3.10 7.96 7.47
C ARG A 135 2.46 7.50 6.18
N VAL A 136 1.28 6.89 6.28
CA VAL A 136 0.52 6.35 5.18
C VAL A 136 -0.84 7.03 5.08
N GLU A 137 -1.15 7.56 3.91
CA GLU A 137 -2.50 8.02 3.57
C GLU A 137 -3.30 6.85 3.02
N VAL A 138 -4.41 6.54 3.69
CA VAL A 138 -5.37 5.50 3.32
C VAL A 138 -6.58 6.17 2.69
N SER A 139 -6.84 5.85 1.43
CA SER A 139 -7.96 6.43 0.68
C SER A 139 -8.79 5.37 -0.03
N LYS A 140 -10.11 5.52 0.00
CA LYS A 140 -11.02 4.65 -0.75
C LYS A 140 -10.92 4.92 -2.24
N ILE A 141 -10.74 3.85 -3.03
CA ILE A 141 -10.73 3.91 -4.49
C ILE A 141 -11.67 2.90 -5.16
N GLY A 142 -12.30 2.02 -4.37
CA GLY A 142 -13.30 1.07 -4.84
C GLY A 142 -14.02 0.39 -3.67
N ASP A 143 -15.06 -0.38 -3.98
CA ASP A 143 -15.77 -1.22 -3.02
C ASP A 143 -15.20 -2.64 -3.04
N SER A 144 -15.14 -3.31 -1.89
CA SER A 144 -14.89 -4.75 -1.82
C SER A 144 -16.20 -5.51 -1.60
N GLN A 145 -16.31 -6.73 -2.14
CA GLN A 145 -17.45 -7.61 -1.94
C GLN A 145 -17.45 -8.31 -0.56
N PHE A 146 -16.43 -8.09 0.27
CA PHE A 146 -16.32 -8.69 1.58
C PHE A 146 -17.37 -8.12 2.54
N VAL A 147 -18.14 -9.00 3.15
CA VAL A 147 -19.18 -8.65 4.13
C VAL A 147 -18.91 -9.41 5.42
N PRO A 148 -18.44 -8.74 6.49
CA PRO A 148 -18.19 -9.37 7.78
C PRO A 148 -19.44 -10.06 8.33
N SER A 149 -19.22 -11.21 8.96
CA SER A 149 -20.28 -12.04 9.55
C SER A 149 -19.79 -12.77 10.80
N TYR A 150 -20.58 -13.70 11.30
CA TYR A 150 -20.21 -14.49 12.48
C TYR A 150 -19.13 -15.52 12.16
N VAL A 151 -18.04 -15.50 12.92
CA VAL A 151 -16.98 -16.51 12.85
C VAL A 151 -16.63 -17.02 14.23
N GLN A 152 -16.77 -18.34 14.43
CA GLN A 152 -16.43 -19.01 15.68
C GLN A 152 -17.10 -18.38 16.91
N GLY A 153 -18.36 -17.96 16.78
CA GLY A 153 -19.14 -17.35 17.86
C GLY A 153 -18.86 -15.88 18.11
N THR A 154 -17.98 -15.25 17.35
CA THR A 154 -17.73 -13.80 17.39
C THR A 154 -18.46 -13.12 16.23
N ASP A 155 -19.21 -12.05 16.53
CA ASP A 155 -19.78 -11.15 15.52
C ASP A 155 -18.72 -10.12 15.11
N HIS A 156 -18.49 -9.99 13.81
CA HIS A 156 -17.53 -9.05 13.23
C HIS A 156 -18.22 -7.95 12.39
N SER A 157 -19.54 -7.82 12.49
CA SER A 157 -20.30 -6.79 11.77
C SER A 157 -19.89 -5.35 12.13
N ASP A 158 -19.20 -5.16 13.26
CA ASP A 158 -18.60 -3.90 13.69
C ASP A 158 -17.46 -3.42 12.78
N LEU A 159 -16.83 -4.32 12.03
CA LEU A 159 -15.87 -3.96 10.98
C LEU A 159 -16.52 -3.15 9.84
N GLY A 160 -17.84 -3.24 9.69
CA GLY A 160 -18.60 -2.44 8.72
C GLY A 160 -18.35 -2.83 7.26
N LYS A 161 -18.39 -1.84 6.38
CA LYS A 161 -18.17 -2.03 4.93
C LYS A 161 -16.69 -2.09 4.62
N PHE A 162 -16.34 -2.84 3.58
CA PHE A 162 -14.98 -2.95 3.10
C PHE A 162 -14.79 -2.22 1.77
N MET A 163 -13.60 -1.68 1.60
CA MET A 163 -13.15 -0.96 0.42
C MET A 163 -11.93 -1.62 -0.19
N VAL A 164 -11.70 -1.31 -1.46
CA VAL A 164 -10.35 -1.31 -2.01
C VAL A 164 -9.73 0.05 -1.71
N ALA A 165 -8.64 0.02 -0.95
CA ALA A 165 -7.90 1.17 -0.48
C ALA A 165 -6.63 1.38 -1.30
N GLN A 166 -6.29 2.64 -1.59
CA GLN A 166 -4.93 3.05 -1.96
C GLN A 166 -4.19 3.45 -0.69
N LEU A 167 -3.01 2.87 -0.50
CA LEU A 167 -2.08 3.15 0.58
C LEU A 167 -0.91 3.93 -0.01
N LYS A 168 -0.83 5.23 0.28
CA LYS A 168 0.27 6.09 -0.19
C LYS A 168 1.19 6.42 0.96
N VAL A 169 2.46 6.02 0.88
CA VAL A 169 3.48 6.51 1.81
C VAL A 169 3.74 7.98 1.52
N THR A 170 3.49 8.85 2.50
CA THR A 170 3.64 10.31 2.38
C THR A 170 4.67 10.88 3.33
N GLY A 171 5.20 10.08 4.27
CA GLY A 171 6.21 10.55 5.20
C GLY A 171 7.05 9.43 5.78
N GLU A 172 8.27 9.79 6.16
CA GLU A 172 9.22 8.93 6.88
C GLU A 172 9.78 9.67 8.09
N LEU A 173 10.01 8.92 9.16
CA LEU A 173 10.60 9.41 10.41
C LEU A 173 11.68 8.42 10.86
N ASP A 174 12.92 8.89 10.99
CA ASP A 174 13.94 8.17 11.76
C ASP A 174 13.72 8.48 13.25
N MET A 175 13.17 7.51 13.97
CA MET A 175 12.80 7.64 15.38
C MET A 175 14.00 7.82 16.32
N GLN A 176 15.23 7.65 15.82
CA GLN A 176 16.47 7.79 16.60
C GLN A 176 17.09 9.18 16.45
N THR A 177 16.89 9.83 15.32
CA THR A 177 17.55 11.11 15.00
C THR A 177 16.58 12.27 14.82
N ASP A 178 15.34 12.00 14.44
CA ASP A 178 14.39 13.01 14.00
C ASP A 178 13.30 13.23 15.07
N SER A 179 12.77 14.45 15.12
CA SER A 179 11.64 14.80 15.99
C SER A 179 10.29 14.72 15.29
N ASP A 180 10.29 14.83 13.96
CA ASP A 180 9.09 15.00 13.12
C ASP A 180 9.28 14.31 11.77
N PHE A 181 8.16 13.94 11.14
CA PHE A 181 8.16 13.34 9.80
C PHE A 181 8.74 14.29 8.75
N SER A 182 9.52 13.71 7.84
CA SER A 182 9.84 14.33 6.55
C SER A 182 8.81 13.93 5.51
N ASP A 183 8.26 14.91 4.77
CA ASP A 183 7.34 14.65 3.68
C ASP A 183 8.07 13.99 2.50
N ILE A 184 7.52 12.89 1.99
CA ILE A 184 8.05 12.17 0.82
C ILE A 184 6.93 11.79 -0.15
N ASP A 185 7.27 11.58 -1.41
CA ASP A 185 6.37 10.97 -2.40
C ASP A 185 6.70 9.48 -2.54
N GLY A 186 6.34 8.71 -1.52
CA GLY A 186 6.78 7.31 -1.35
C GLY A 186 5.98 6.28 -2.16
N ALA A 187 6.10 5.02 -1.78
CA ALA A 187 5.46 3.91 -2.50
C ALA A 187 3.92 3.99 -2.46
N VAL A 188 3.29 3.38 -3.46
CA VAL A 188 1.84 3.13 -3.51
C VAL A 188 1.61 1.63 -3.42
N SER A 189 0.70 1.23 -2.55
CA SER A 189 0.16 -0.13 -2.47
C SER A 189 -1.35 -0.10 -2.47
N TYR A 190 -1.98 -1.26 -2.66
CA TYR A 190 -3.44 -1.39 -2.57
C TYR A 190 -3.82 -2.49 -1.59
N ALA A 191 -4.97 -2.37 -0.93
CA ALA A 191 -5.41 -3.37 0.05
C ALA A 191 -6.94 -3.44 0.15
N VAL A 192 -7.46 -4.57 0.63
CA VAL A 192 -8.85 -4.67 1.09
C VAL A 192 -8.90 -4.37 2.58
N LEU A 193 -9.60 -3.30 2.96
CA LEU A 193 -9.66 -2.79 4.34
C LEU A 193 -11.08 -2.34 4.72
N PRO A 194 -11.40 -2.28 6.03
CA PRO A 194 -12.59 -1.58 6.52
C PRO A 194 -12.59 -0.11 6.07
N GLU A 195 -13.74 0.42 5.64
CA GLU A 195 -13.86 1.84 5.24
C GLU A 195 -13.50 2.83 6.36
N SER A 196 -13.69 2.42 7.61
CA SER A 196 -13.37 3.20 8.81
C SER A 196 -11.87 3.50 8.97
N TRP A 197 -11.00 2.82 8.21
CA TRP A 197 -9.56 3.04 8.23
C TRP A 197 -9.10 4.15 7.28
N THR A 198 -10.02 4.82 6.57
CA THR A 198 -9.68 5.99 5.74
C THR A 198 -9.09 7.11 6.61
N GLY A 199 -8.01 7.73 6.13
CA GLY A 199 -7.32 8.82 6.79
C GLY A 199 -5.81 8.62 6.81
N THR A 200 -5.13 9.37 7.68
CA THR A 200 -3.69 9.29 7.89
C THR A 200 -3.38 8.30 9.01
N ASP A 201 -2.52 7.32 8.74
CA ASP A 201 -1.84 6.51 9.76
C ASP A 201 -0.38 6.94 9.85
N ASP A 202 -0.02 7.59 10.95
CA ASP A 202 1.33 8.09 11.24
C ASP A 202 2.11 7.19 12.20
N ASN A 203 1.70 5.93 12.39
CA ASN A 203 2.37 4.99 13.29
C ASN A 203 2.65 3.63 12.62
N VAL A 204 2.78 3.59 11.29
CA VAL A 204 3.11 2.37 10.54
C VAL A 204 4.59 2.04 10.70
N ARG A 205 4.89 0.93 11.39
CA ARG A 205 6.26 0.54 11.79
C ARG A 205 6.59 -0.92 11.51
N GLY A 206 5.57 -1.74 11.31
CA GLY A 206 5.66 -3.16 11.03
C GLY A 206 5.62 -3.46 9.54
N PRO A 207 5.60 -4.76 9.20
CA PRO A 207 5.35 -5.18 7.83
C PRO A 207 3.95 -4.75 7.37
N PHE A 208 3.81 -4.28 6.13
CA PHE A 208 2.52 -3.85 5.57
C PHE A 208 1.43 -4.92 5.66
N GLU A 209 1.77 -6.19 5.44
CA GLU A 209 0.81 -7.30 5.57
C GLU A 209 0.28 -7.46 7.00
N GLY A 210 1.03 -7.02 8.02
CA GLY A 210 0.58 -7.00 9.42
C GLY A 210 -0.19 -5.72 9.75
N GLU A 211 0.36 -4.56 9.39
CA GLU A 211 -0.25 -3.23 9.67
C GLU A 211 -1.60 -3.05 8.95
N PHE A 212 -1.70 -3.56 7.72
CA PHE A 212 -2.91 -3.51 6.90
C PHE A 212 -3.62 -4.87 6.85
N SER A 213 -3.73 -5.52 8.01
CA SER A 213 -4.58 -6.70 8.22
C SER A 213 -5.66 -6.43 9.26
N PHE A 214 -6.82 -7.05 9.09
CA PHE A 214 -7.93 -6.94 10.03
C PHE A 214 -8.18 -8.26 10.74
N TRP A 215 -8.53 -8.19 12.02
CA TRP A 215 -8.82 -9.38 12.82
C TRP A 215 -10.25 -9.88 12.56
N TYR A 216 -10.36 -11.12 12.12
CA TYR A 216 -11.59 -11.84 11.78
C TYR A 216 -11.53 -13.28 12.33
N SER A 217 -11.34 -13.41 13.65
CA SER A 217 -11.01 -14.68 14.35
C SER A 217 -9.68 -15.28 13.86
N GLY A 218 -8.73 -14.39 13.59
CA GLY A 218 -7.46 -14.59 12.89
C GLY A 218 -7.22 -13.38 11.98
N TYR A 219 -5.99 -13.02 11.65
CA TYR A 219 -5.74 -11.86 10.79
C TYR A 219 -5.87 -12.23 9.33
N LEU A 220 -6.59 -11.39 8.58
CA LEU A 220 -6.69 -11.47 7.13
C LEU A 220 -5.98 -10.25 6.51
N SER A 221 -5.15 -10.52 5.51
CA SER A 221 -4.52 -9.51 4.67
C SER A 221 -4.77 -9.86 3.22
N PHE A 222 -5.24 -8.89 2.42
CA PHE A 222 -5.29 -9.01 0.97
C PHE A 222 -4.75 -7.72 0.36
N THR A 223 -3.48 -7.77 -0.04
CA THR A 223 -2.69 -6.59 -0.41
C THR A 223 -2.04 -6.76 -1.77
N CYS A 224 -1.81 -5.66 -2.47
CA CYS A 224 -1.03 -5.60 -3.69
C CYS A 224 0.20 -4.74 -3.45
N ASN A 225 1.38 -5.32 -3.65
CA ASN A 225 2.63 -4.57 -3.69
C ASN A 225 2.95 -4.23 -5.13
N MET A 226 3.18 -2.94 -5.39
CA MET A 226 3.51 -2.46 -6.71
C MET A 226 5.01 -2.63 -6.97
N PRO A 227 5.42 -3.01 -8.19
CA PRO A 227 6.83 -2.97 -8.57
C PRO A 227 7.33 -1.52 -8.55
N GLU A 228 8.65 -1.33 -8.44
CA GLU A 228 9.24 -0.01 -8.63
C GLU A 228 9.01 0.45 -10.08
N GLY A 229 8.23 1.51 -10.27
CA GLY A 229 7.96 2.09 -11.58
C GLY A 229 6.49 2.49 -11.78
N GLU A 230 6.20 3.07 -12.93
CA GLU A 230 4.84 3.39 -13.34
C GLU A 230 4.14 2.11 -13.83
N ILE A 231 2.95 1.83 -13.29
CA ILE A 231 2.06 0.82 -13.83
C ILE A 231 1.06 1.43 -14.81
N SER A 232 0.66 0.63 -15.80
CA SER A 232 -0.35 1.06 -16.77
C SER A 232 -1.73 1.26 -16.14
N ALA A 233 -2.57 2.10 -16.73
CA ALA A 233 -3.94 2.29 -16.29
C ALA A 233 -4.76 0.98 -16.33
N SER A 234 -4.54 0.15 -17.35
CA SER A 234 -5.16 -1.18 -17.48
C SER A 234 -4.74 -2.13 -16.36
N GLU A 235 -3.46 -2.14 -16.00
CA GLU A 235 -2.94 -2.98 -14.91
C GLU A 235 -3.49 -2.52 -13.56
N LYS A 236 -3.55 -1.20 -13.33
CA LYS A 236 -4.22 -0.65 -12.15
C LYS A 236 -5.64 -1.17 -12.07
N GLN A 237 -6.41 -1.02 -13.13
CA GLN A 237 -7.82 -1.43 -13.15
C GLN A 237 -7.99 -2.93 -12.87
N GLU A 238 -7.11 -3.77 -13.41
CA GLU A 238 -7.14 -5.21 -13.17
C GLU A 238 -6.85 -5.55 -11.71
N ILE A 239 -5.82 -4.92 -11.10
CA ILE A 239 -5.52 -5.06 -9.67
C ILE A 239 -6.74 -4.66 -8.83
N LEU A 240 -7.38 -3.53 -9.13
CA LEU A 240 -8.55 -3.07 -8.40
C LEU A 240 -9.72 -4.03 -8.55
N ALA A 241 -9.93 -4.60 -9.74
CA ALA A 241 -10.98 -5.59 -9.96
C ALA A 241 -10.74 -6.87 -9.14
N ILE A 242 -9.49 -7.37 -9.08
CA ILE A 242 -9.11 -8.53 -8.28
C ILE A 242 -9.37 -8.26 -6.79
N LEU A 243 -8.88 -7.13 -6.26
CA LEU A 243 -9.11 -6.76 -4.86
C LEU A 243 -10.59 -6.58 -4.53
N SER A 244 -11.36 -5.96 -5.44
CA SER A 244 -12.80 -5.75 -5.26
C SER A 244 -13.58 -7.06 -5.18
N SER A 245 -13.10 -8.11 -5.84
CA SER A 245 -13.76 -9.42 -5.89
C SER A 245 -13.67 -10.22 -4.58
N PHE A 246 -12.81 -9.81 -3.63
CA PHE A 246 -12.62 -10.52 -2.37
C PHE A 246 -13.92 -10.61 -1.59
N ARG A 247 -14.31 -11.82 -1.18
CA ARG A 247 -15.61 -12.11 -0.56
C ARG A 247 -15.56 -13.36 0.30
N ASN A 248 -16.56 -13.52 1.16
CA ASN A 248 -16.84 -14.79 1.83
C ASN A 248 -17.52 -15.76 0.85
N GLU A 249 -17.32 -17.06 1.06
CA GLU A 249 -18.19 -18.07 0.45
C GLU A 249 -19.62 -17.90 0.95
N SER A 250 -20.57 -18.00 0.01
CA SER A 250 -22.01 -17.74 0.22
C SER A 250 -22.74 -18.93 0.82
#